data_AF-A0A5C9EJ86-F1
#
_entry.id   AF-A0A5C9EJ86-F1
#
_cell.length_a   1.000
_cell.length_b   1.000
_cell.length_c   1.000
_cell.angle_alpha   90.00
_cell.angle_beta   90.00
_cell.angle_gamma   90.00
#
_symmetry.space_group_name_H-M   'P 1'
#
loop_
_entity.id
_entity.type
_entity.pdbx_description
1 polymer ?
#
loop_
_entity_poly.entity_id
_entity_poly.type
_entity_poly.pdbx_seq_one_letter_code
_entity_poly.pdbx_strand_id
1 'polypeptide(L)'
;MCEFKVIDKKTKAQVAEEIVILSYSDEKKLLLKDILGISGNLESALIYDVNTLNQTCTLIQHPLINPFLQLQEKISKGTAQISDVERVQSALEEFKKTL
;
A
#
# COMPACT_ATOMS: atom_id res chain seq x y z
N MET A 1 -0.24 0.83 24.95
CA MET A 1 -0.66 0.37 23.61
C MET A 1 -0.42 1.53 22.68
N CYS A 2 0.10 1.32 21.46
CA CYS A 2 0.34 2.40 20.51
C CYS A 2 -0.49 2.12 19.28
N GLU A 3 -1.59 2.85 19.15
CA GLU A 3 -2.48 2.88 18.01
C GLU A 3 -2.13 4.04 17.08
N PHE A 4 -2.54 3.94 15.81
CA PHE A 4 -2.26 4.94 14.80
C PHE A 4 -3.52 5.38 14.08
N LYS A 5 -3.63 6.69 13.88
CA LYS A 5 -4.48 7.28 12.85
C LYS A 5 -3.78 7.15 11.49
N VAL A 6 -4.48 6.62 10.50
CA VAL A 6 -3.94 6.43 9.15
C VAL A 6 -4.43 7.53 8.23
N ILE A 7 -3.51 8.24 7.56
CA ILE A 7 -3.80 9.43 6.75
C ILE A 7 -3.27 9.26 5.34
N ASP A 8 -4.09 9.60 4.34
CA ASP A 8 -3.64 9.70 2.95
C ASP A 8 -2.80 10.97 2.73
N LYS A 9 -1.59 10.82 2.19
CA LYS A 9 -0.65 11.93 1.99
C LYS A 9 -1.18 12.98 1.01
N LYS A 10 -1.87 12.56 -0.05
CA LYS A 10 -2.34 13.40 -1.16
C LYS A 10 -3.60 14.15 -0.76
N THR A 11 -4.59 13.46 -0.22
CA THR A 11 -5.90 14.05 0.09
C THR A 11 -6.00 14.59 1.51
N LYS A 12 -5.08 14.20 2.41
CA LYS A 12 -5.15 14.43 3.86
C LYS A 12 -6.35 13.78 4.54
N ALA A 13 -7.09 12.92 3.83
CA ALA A 13 -8.21 12.20 4.39
C ALA A 13 -7.72 11.17 5.43
N GLN A 14 -8.48 11.03 6.51
CA GLN A 14 -8.33 9.91 7.42
C GLN A 14 -8.88 8.66 6.74
N VAL A 15 -8.04 7.62 6.65
CA VAL A 15 -8.37 6.35 5.99
C VAL A 15 -8.80 5.29 7.00
N ALA A 16 -8.18 5.32 8.18
CA ALA A 16 -8.51 4.43 9.29
C ALA A 16 -8.10 5.05 10.63
N GLU A 17 -8.61 4.49 11.71
CA GLU A 17 -8.35 4.90 13.09
C GLU A 17 -8.08 3.67 13.96
N GLU A 18 -7.47 3.89 15.12
CA GLU A 18 -7.19 2.85 16.11
C GLU A 18 -6.40 1.65 15.54
N ILE A 19 -5.54 1.89 14.54
CA ILE A 19 -4.79 0.83 13.86
C ILE A 19 -3.59 0.42 14.71
N VAL A 20 -3.46 -0.87 15.01
CA VAL A 20 -2.36 -1.43 15.80
C VAL A 20 -1.41 -2.31 15.00
N ILE A 21 -1.85 -2.84 13.85
CA ILE A 21 -1.01 -3.61 12.94
C ILE A 21 -1.15 -3.05 11.53
N LEU A 22 0.01 -2.74 10.92
CA LEU A 22 0.17 -2.46 9.51
C LEU A 22 1.10 -3.50 8.89
N SER A 23 0.64 -4.17 7.84
CA SER A 23 1.44 -5.21 7.18
C SER A 23 1.06 -5.35 5.71
N TYR A 24 1.92 -5.95 4.90
CA TYR A 24 1.56 -6.32 3.54
C TYR A 24 1.08 -7.77 3.49
N SER A 25 0.02 -8.03 2.73
CA SER A 25 -0.38 -9.40 2.37
C SER A 25 0.59 -10.02 1.35
N ASP A 26 0.44 -11.32 1.09
CA ASP A 26 1.17 -12.01 0.03
C ASP A 26 0.91 -11.38 -1.36
N GLU A 27 -0.31 -10.87 -1.57
CA GLU A 27 -0.71 -10.13 -2.78
C GLU A 27 -0.24 -8.66 -2.80
N LYS A 28 0.57 -8.24 -1.83
CA LYS A 28 1.13 -6.88 -1.69
C LYS A 28 0.09 -5.78 -1.46
N LYS A 29 -1.03 -6.13 -0.85
CA LYS A 29 -2.04 -5.17 -0.38
C LYS A 29 -1.68 -4.72 1.03
N LEU A 30 -1.88 -3.45 1.35
CA LEU A 30 -1.64 -2.96 2.70
C LEU A 30 -2.84 -3.35 3.58
N LEU A 31 -2.56 -4.09 4.64
CA LEU A 31 -3.52 -4.53 5.65
C LEU A 31 -3.44 -3.58 6.84
N LEU A 32 -4.60 -3.12 7.30
CA LEU A 32 -4.77 -2.27 8.47
C LEU A 32 -5.66 -3.02 9.46
N LYS A 33 -5.13 -3.37 10.63
CA LYS A 33 -5.91 -4.06 11.68
C LYS A 33 -6.06 -3.17 12.90
N ASP A 34 -7.30 -2.98 13.31
CA ASP A 34 -7.65 -2.16 14.46
C ASP A 34 -7.56 -2.90 15.80
N ILE A 35 -7.83 -2.20 16.89
CA ILE A 35 -7.85 -2.74 18.26
C ILE A 35 -8.89 -3.85 18.49
N LEU A 36 -9.95 -3.90 17.68
CA LEU A 36 -10.98 -4.95 17.74
C LEU A 36 -10.60 -6.17 16.90
N GLY A 37 -9.51 -6.07 16.15
CA GLY A 37 -9.02 -7.10 15.24
C GLY A 37 -9.69 -7.10 13.88
N ILE A 38 -10.52 -6.10 13.57
CA ILE A 38 -11.13 -5.93 12.25
C ILE A 38 -10.03 -5.48 11.28
N SER A 39 -9.99 -6.10 10.11
CA SER A 39 -8.94 -5.85 9.11
C SER A 39 -9.54 -5.19 7.87
N GLY A 40 -9.06 -3.99 7.54
CA GLY A 40 -9.26 -3.34 6.26
C GLY A 40 -8.09 -3.60 5.31
N ASN A 41 -8.34 -3.57 4.00
CA ASN A 41 -7.31 -3.68 2.97
C ASN A 41 -7.28 -2.45 2.06
N LEU A 42 -6.08 -2.05 1.67
CA LEU A 42 -5.84 -1.04 0.65
C LEU A 42 -5.05 -1.70 -0.47
N GLU A 43 -5.68 -1.80 -1.64
CA GLU A 43 -5.14 -2.51 -2.80
C GLU A 43 -3.76 -1.99 -3.20
N SER A 44 -3.63 -0.67 -3.37
CA SER A 44 -2.44 -0.05 -3.95
C SER A 44 -1.97 1.13 -3.09
N ALA A 45 -1.40 0.81 -1.92
CA ALA A 45 -0.93 1.79 -0.94
C ALA A 45 0.48 1.47 -0.41
N LEU A 46 1.29 2.51 -0.19
CA LEU A 46 2.62 2.44 0.39
C LEU A 46 2.69 3.23 1.70
N ILE A 47 3.21 2.62 2.76
CA ILE A 47 3.52 3.36 4.01
C ILE A 47 4.63 4.37 3.70
N TYR A 48 4.34 5.65 3.95
CA TYR A 48 5.27 6.75 3.67
C TYR A 48 6.02 7.19 4.93
N ASP A 49 5.31 7.32 6.05
CA ASP A 49 5.87 7.79 7.31
C ASP A 49 5.07 7.20 8.48
N VAL A 50 5.76 6.88 9.58
CA VAL A 50 5.15 6.44 10.83
C VAL A 50 5.76 7.25 11.95
N ASN A 51 4.92 8.02 12.63
CA ASN A 51 5.32 8.87 13.74
C ASN A 51 4.56 8.45 15.00
N THR A 52 5.33 7.96 15.97
CA THR A 52 4.80 7.46 17.25
C THR A 52 4.49 8.59 18.23
N LEU A 53 5.15 9.74 18.12
CA LEU A 53 4.92 10.88 19.02
C LEU A 53 3.53 11.48 18.82
N ASN A 54 3.06 11.50 17.58
CA ASN A 54 1.71 11.97 17.23
C ASN A 54 0.78 10.86 16.75
N GLN A 55 1.17 9.60 16.94
CA GLN A 55 0.36 8.42 16.63
C GLN A 55 -0.24 8.44 15.22
N THR A 56 0.55 8.85 14.23
CA THR A 56 0.11 9.00 12.85
C THR A 56 0.91 8.12 11.91
N CYS A 57 0.21 7.36 11.06
CA CYS A 57 0.77 6.69 9.90
C CYS A 57 0.30 7.41 8.63
N THR A 58 1.23 7.93 7.83
CA THR A 58 0.93 8.53 6.54
C THR A 58 1.19 7.52 5.42
N LEU A 59 0.26 7.39 4.48
CA LEU A 59 0.39 6.51 3.32
C LEU A 59 0.25 7.25 1.99
N ILE A 60 0.79 6.66 0.94
CA ILE A 60 0.58 7.08 -0.46
C ILE A 60 -0.29 6.03 -1.13
N GLN A 61 -1.39 6.45 -1.74
CA GLN A 61 -2.21 5.58 -2.60
C GLN A 61 -1.96 5.91 -4.06
N HIS A 62 -1.62 4.90 -4.85
CA HIS A 62 -1.40 5.08 -6.28
C HIS A 62 -1.59 3.74 -7.00
N PRO A 63 -2.35 3.67 -8.11
CA PRO A 63 -2.64 2.42 -8.81
C PRO A 63 -1.40 1.58 -9.15
N LEU A 64 -0.27 2.24 -9.44
CA LEU A 64 1.00 1.58 -9.80
C LEU A 64 1.76 0.92 -8.64
N ILE A 65 1.42 1.20 -7.38
CA ILE A 65 2.19 0.69 -6.23
C ILE A 65 2.13 -0.84 -6.18
N ASN A 66 0.93 -1.42 -6.17
CA ASN A 66 0.75 -2.86 -6.04
C ASN A 66 1.36 -3.65 -7.22
N PRO A 67 1.09 -3.33 -8.51
CA PRO A 67 1.76 -4.00 -9.63
C PRO A 67 3.28 -3.94 -9.53
N PHE A 68 3.83 -2.80 -9.09
CA PHE A 68 5.27 -2.64 -8.95
C PHE A 68 5.85 -3.46 -7.79
N LEU A 69 5.21 -3.48 -6.63
CA LEU A 69 5.63 -4.31 -5.48
C LEU A 69 5.59 -5.80 -5.82
N GLN A 70 4.56 -6.25 -6.55
CA GLN A 70 4.47 -7.64 -7.02
C GLN A 70 5.61 -7.99 -7.97
N LEU A 71 5.91 -7.12 -8.94
CA LEU A 71 7.04 -7.31 -9.85
C LEU A 71 8.38 -7.34 -9.09
N GLN A 72 8.59 -6.38 -8.18
CA GLN A 72 9.83 -6.28 -7.38
C GLN A 72 10.09 -7.56 -6.58
N GLU A 73 9.06 -8.14 -5.97
CA GLU A 73 9.21 -9.38 -5.23
C GLU A 73 9.60 -10.54 -6.15
N LYS A 74 8.93 -10.68 -7.30
CA LYS A 74 9.24 -11.75 -8.26
C LYS A 74 10.64 -11.62 -8.84
N ILE A 75 11.09 -10.40 -9.11
CA ILE A 75 12.48 -10.13 -9.53
C ILE A 75 13.44 -10.57 -8.42
N SER A 76 13.17 -10.20 -7.17
CA SER A 76 14.02 -10.54 -6.02
C SER A 76 14.11 -12.05 -5.78
N LYS A 77 13.04 -12.79 -6.10
CA LYS A 77 13.00 -14.26 -6.01
C LYS A 77 13.58 -14.97 -7.24
N GLY A 78 13.93 -14.24 -8.30
CA GLY A 78 14.35 -14.82 -9.58
C GLY A 78 13.25 -15.57 -10.34
N THR A 79 11.98 -15.27 -10.02
CA THR A 79 10.79 -15.94 -10.61
C THR A 79 9.98 -15.00 -11.52
N ALA A 80 10.52 -13.84 -11.87
CA ALA A 80 9.84 -12.88 -12.73
C ALA A 80 9.71 -13.40 -14.17
N GLN A 81 8.54 -13.20 -14.76
CA GLN A 81 8.25 -13.51 -16.16
C GLN A 81 8.04 -12.23 -16.97
N ILE A 82 8.11 -12.33 -18.29
CA ILE A 82 7.85 -11.20 -19.21
C ILE A 82 6.45 -10.60 -18.93
N SER A 83 5.45 -11.47 -18.71
CA SER A 83 4.08 -11.09 -18.37
C SER A 83 3.96 -10.23 -17.11
N ASP A 84 4.88 -10.36 -16.15
CA ASP A 84 4.91 -9.52 -14.95
C ASP A 84 5.35 -8.09 -15.28
N VAL A 85 6.32 -7.95 -16.18
CA VAL A 85 6.76 -6.64 -16.69
C VAL A 85 5.66 -5.99 -17.53
N GLU A 86 5.03 -6.76 -18.41
CA GLU A 86 3.92 -6.31 -19.26
C GLU A 86 2.72 -5.83 -18.43
N ARG A 87 2.46 -6.45 -17.27
CA ARG A 87 1.42 -6.00 -16.34
C ARG A 87 1.70 -4.60 -15.78
N VAL A 88 2.95 -4.33 -15.39
CA VAL A 88 3.35 -2.99 -14.91
C VAL A 88 3.30 -1.98 -16.04
N GLN A 89 3.77 -2.35 -17.23
CA GLN A 89 3.68 -1.49 -18.43
C GLN A 89 2.23 -1.16 -18.76
N SER A 90 1.33 -2.14 -18.74
CA SER A 90 -0.09 -1.93 -19.00
C SER A 90 -0.73 -0.98 -17.99
N ALA A 91 -0.42 -1.13 -16.70
CA ALA A 91 -0.88 -0.22 -15.65
C ALA A 91 -0.33 1.21 -15.84
N LEU A 92 0.92 1.35 -16.30
CA LEU A 92 1.52 2.64 -16.66
C LEU A 92 0.82 3.28 -17.86
N GLU A 93 0.56 2.52 -18.92
CA GLU A 93 -0.13 3.01 -20.12
C GLU A 93 -1.58 3.43 -19.81
N GLU A 94 -2.28 2.69 -18.94
CA GLU A 94 -3.59 3.10 -18.47
C GLU A 94 -3.53 4.40 -17.67
N PHE A 95 -2.58 4.53 -16.75
CA PHE A 95 -2.39 5.76 -15.99
C PHE A 95 -2.05 6.95 -16.89
N LYS A 96 -1.20 6.78 -17.92
CA LYS A 96 -0.87 7.84 -18.88
C LYS A 96 -2.10 8.46 -19.54
N LYS A 97 -3.18 7.69 -19.74
CA LYS A 97 -4.45 8.20 -20.33
C LYS A 97 -5.20 9.14 -19.39
N THR A 98 -4.83 9.20 -18.12
CA THR A 98 -5.46 10.05 -17.10
C THR A 98 -4.71 11.37 -16.84
N LEU A 99 -3.56 11.56 -17.51
CA LEU A 99 -2.76 12.80 -17.49
C LEU A 99 -3.22 13.75 -18.59
#